data_AF-A0A920G2A2-F1
#
_entry.id   AF-A0A920G2A2-F1
#
_cell.length_a   1.000
_cell.length_b   1.000
_cell.length_c   1.000
_cell.angle_alpha   90.00
_cell.angle_beta   90.00
_cell.angle_gamma   90.00
#
_symmetry.space_group_name_H-M   'P 1'
#
loop_
_entity.id
_entity.type
_entity.pdbx_description
1 polymer ?
#
loop_
_entity_poly.entity_id
_entity_poly.type
_entity_poly.pdbx_seq_one_letter_code
_entity_poly.pdbx_strand_id
1 'polypeptide(L)'
;MVSLENDRFLRALMREPVDRTPLWMMRQAGRYLPEYRATRAEAGSFMGLCTNPELACEVTLQPLRRYAMDAAILFSDILTVPDALGLGLYFRRVRAQV
;
A
#
# COMPACT_ATOMS: atom_id res chain seq x y z
N MET A 1 -3.17 -24.88 6.90
CA MET A 1 -2.25 -23.74 6.66
C MET A 1 -2.19 -23.51 5.17
N VAL A 2 -2.43 -22.28 4.71
CA VAL A 2 -2.26 -21.94 3.29
C VAL A 2 -0.76 -21.92 2.99
N SER A 3 -0.32 -22.67 1.99
CA SER A 3 1.06 -22.60 1.51
C SER A 3 1.26 -21.33 0.69
N LEU A 4 2.27 -20.54 1.02
CA LEU A 4 2.65 -19.37 0.23
C LEU A 4 3.46 -19.82 -0.99
N GLU A 5 3.09 -19.32 -2.18
CA GLU A 5 3.85 -19.57 -3.42
C GLU A 5 5.19 -18.80 -3.44
N ASN A 6 5.23 -17.63 -2.79
CA ASN A 6 6.43 -16.82 -2.60
C ASN A 6 6.61 -16.49 -1.12
N ASP A 7 7.64 -17.05 -0.49
CA ASP A 7 7.98 -16.86 0.92
C ASP A 7 9.34 -16.16 1.13
N ARG A 8 9.99 -15.70 0.05
CA ARG A 8 11.36 -15.14 0.09
C ARG A 8 11.50 -14.01 1.10
N PHE A 9 10.51 -13.11 1.14
CA PHE A 9 10.51 -11.99 2.07
C PHE A 9 10.54 -12.45 3.53
N LEU A 10 9.71 -13.43 3.89
CA LEU A 10 9.64 -13.96 5.25
C LEU A 10 10.93 -14.69 5.62
N ARG A 11 11.42 -15.56 4.73
CA ARG A 11 12.66 -16.33 4.93
C ARG A 11 13.87 -15.42 5.12
N ALA A 12 14.01 -14.39 4.28
CA ALA A 12 15.09 -13.43 4.41
C ALA A 12 15.06 -12.68 5.75
N LEU A 13 13.88 -12.25 6.22
CA LEU A 13 13.72 -11.62 7.54
C LEU A 13 14.09 -12.57 8.69
N MET A 14 13.79 -13.86 8.53
CA MET A 14 14.15 -14.90 9.49
C MET A 14 15.61 -15.37 9.38
N ARG A 15 16.40 -14.78 8.47
CA ARG A 15 17.80 -15.14 8.18
C ARG A 15 17.97 -16.57 7.65
N GLU A 16 16.96 -17.08 6.97
CA GLU A 16 17.02 -18.35 6.25
C GLU A 16 17.62 -18.16 4.84
N PRO A 17 18.20 -19.21 4.24
CA PRO A 17 18.70 -19.13 2.86
C PRO A 17 17.59 -18.76 1.88
N VAL A 18 17.90 -17.95 0.87
CA VAL A 18 16.98 -17.58 -0.23
C VAL A 18 17.73 -17.63 -1.56
N ASP A 19 16.99 -17.87 -2.65
CA ASP A 19 17.53 -17.95 -4.02
C ASP A 19 17.86 -16.58 -4.62
N ARG A 20 17.20 -15.51 -4.13
CA ARG A 20 17.50 -14.11 -4.47
C ARG A 20 17.14 -13.19 -3.30
N THR A 21 17.74 -12.00 -3.27
CA THR A 21 17.33 -10.94 -2.32
C THR A 21 15.88 -10.51 -2.61
N PRO A 22 14.96 -10.59 -1.64
CA PRO A 22 13.58 -10.17 -1.87
C PRO A 22 13.45 -8.64 -1.99
N LEU A 23 12.53 -8.18 -2.83
CA LEU A 23 12.30 -6.76 -3.11
C LEU A 23 10.85 -6.34 -2.85
N TRP A 24 10.69 -5.22 -2.15
CA TRP A 24 9.45 -4.44 -2.07
C TRP A 24 9.84 -2.97 -1.84
N MET A 25 8.88 -2.04 -2.02
CA MET A 25 9.17 -0.61 -1.82
C MET A 25 8.18 0.04 -0.86
N MET A 26 8.70 0.85 0.06
CA MET A 26 7.84 1.74 0.84
C MET A 26 7.09 2.68 -0.10
N ARG A 27 5.78 2.81 0.13
CA ARG A 27 4.86 3.61 -0.71
C ARG A 27 4.80 3.13 -2.17
N GLN A 28 4.93 1.81 -2.42
CA GLN A 28 4.75 1.21 -3.74
C GLN A 28 3.36 1.50 -4.35
N ALA A 29 2.31 1.57 -3.55
CA ALA A 29 1.00 2.06 -3.97
C ALA A 29 0.95 3.58 -3.82
N GLY A 30 1.16 4.33 -4.90
CA GLY A 30 1.28 5.78 -4.80
C GLY A 30 1.18 6.55 -6.10
N ARG A 31 1.19 7.88 -5.97
CA ARG A 31 0.95 8.87 -7.04
C ARG A 31 1.88 8.78 -8.26
N TYR A 32 2.99 8.06 -8.16
CA TYR A 32 3.89 7.84 -9.29
C TYR A 32 3.30 6.87 -10.32
N LEU A 33 2.30 6.06 -9.92
CA LEU A 33 1.55 5.19 -10.82
C LEU A 33 0.33 5.95 -11.38
N PRO A 34 0.14 6.02 -12.72
CA PRO A 34 -1.04 6.65 -13.30
C PRO A 34 -2.34 5.91 -12.92
N GLU A 35 -2.32 4.59 -12.83
CA GLU A 35 -3.42 3.73 -12.38
C GLU A 35 -3.87 4.07 -10.94
N TYR A 36 -2.92 4.32 -10.03
CA TYR A 36 -3.23 4.77 -8.67
C TYR A 36 -3.94 6.13 -8.68
N ARG A 37 -3.49 7.07 -9.54
CA ARG A 37 -4.11 8.39 -9.64
C ARG A 37 -5.55 8.31 -10.14
N ALA A 38 -5.86 7.36 -11.03
CA ALA A 38 -7.21 7.10 -11.52
C ALA A 38 -8.12 6.56 -10.40
N THR A 39 -7.73 5.47 -9.73
CA THR A 39 -8.50 4.91 -8.61
C THR A 39 -8.70 5.92 -7.47
N ARG A 40 -7.68 6.74 -7.19
CA ARG A 40 -7.79 7.81 -6.19
C ARG A 40 -8.78 8.90 -6.59
N ALA A 41 -8.96 9.17 -7.89
CA ALA A 41 -9.95 10.14 -8.36
C ALA A 41 -11.38 9.63 -8.13
N GLU A 42 -11.60 8.33 -8.26
CA GLU A 42 -12.89 7.66 -7.99
C GLU A 42 -13.24 7.67 -6.50
N ALA A 43 -12.25 7.51 -5.62
CA ALA A 43 -12.45 7.49 -4.16
C ALA A 43 -12.88 8.84 -3.54
N GLY A 44 -12.75 9.94 -4.28
CA GLY A 44 -13.10 11.31 -3.86
C GLY A 44 -12.16 11.93 -2.82
N SER A 45 -11.80 11.20 -1.76
CA SER A 45 -10.89 11.65 -0.70
C SER A 45 -9.83 10.60 -0.37
N PHE A 46 -8.75 11.02 0.31
CA PHE A 46 -7.71 10.08 0.74
C PHE A 46 -8.24 9.10 1.80
N MET A 47 -9.03 9.59 2.76
CA MET A 47 -9.65 8.70 3.74
C MET A 47 -10.68 7.77 3.11
N GLY A 48 -11.47 8.25 2.14
CA GLY A 48 -12.39 7.39 1.38
C GLY A 48 -11.68 6.26 0.63
N LEU A 49 -10.44 6.49 0.20
CA LEU A 49 -9.61 5.44 -0.39
C LEU A 49 -9.13 4.42 0.65
N CYS A 50 -8.76 4.86 1.87
CA CYS A 50 -8.32 3.97 2.94
C CYS A 50 -9.46 3.18 3.59
N THR A 51 -10.67 3.73 3.64
CA THR A 51 -11.83 3.10 4.30
C THR A 51 -12.70 2.27 3.36
N ASN A 52 -12.43 2.29 2.05
CA ASN A 52 -13.08 1.43 1.06
C ASN A 52 -12.23 0.17 0.81
N PRO A 53 -12.66 -1.02 1.25
CA PRO A 53 -11.88 -2.24 1.14
C PRO A 53 -11.53 -2.62 -0.31
N GLU A 54 -12.48 -2.44 -1.25
CA GLU A 54 -12.31 -2.78 -2.65
C GLU A 54 -11.24 -1.90 -3.31
N LEU A 55 -11.32 -0.58 -3.09
CA LEU A 55 -10.37 0.38 -3.65
C LEU A 55 -9.00 0.28 -2.97
N ALA A 56 -8.95 0.06 -1.65
CA ALA A 56 -7.71 -0.15 -0.91
C ALA A 56 -6.98 -1.43 -1.39
N CYS A 57 -7.73 -2.51 -1.63
CA CYS A 57 -7.21 -3.74 -2.23
C CYS A 57 -6.67 -3.47 -3.64
N GLU A 58 -7.44 -2.80 -4.49
CA GLU A 58 -7.04 -2.50 -5.86
C GLU A 58 -5.72 -1.73 -5.92
N VAL A 59 -5.59 -0.63 -5.17
CA VAL A 59 -4.33 0.15 -5.17
C VAL A 59 -3.16 -0.63 -4.55
N THR A 60 -3.42 -1.56 -3.63
CA THR A 60 -2.38 -2.45 -3.07
C THR A 60 -1.84 -3.43 -4.12
N LEU A 61 -2.70 -3.90 -5.05
CA LEU A 61 -2.34 -4.87 -6.07
C LEU A 61 -1.67 -4.25 -7.32
N GLN A 62 -1.95 -2.98 -7.63
CA GLN A 62 -1.40 -2.29 -8.81
C GLN A 62 0.14 -2.43 -8.96
N PRO A 63 0.96 -2.25 -7.91
CA PRO A 63 2.42 -2.37 -8.04
C PRO A 63 2.86 -3.79 -8.37
N LEU A 64 2.16 -4.82 -7.86
CA LEU A 64 2.48 -6.23 -8.08
C LEU A 64 2.18 -6.65 -9.53
N ARG A 65 1.23 -6.00 -10.21
CA ARG A 65 0.97 -6.22 -11.64
C ARG A 65 2.07 -5.63 -12.53
N ARG A 66 2.81 -4.64 -12.03
CA ARG A 66 3.82 -3.89 -12.79
C ARG A 66 5.25 -4.36 -12.51
N TYR A 67 5.50 -4.82 -11.29
CA TYR A 67 6.82 -5.22 -10.82
C TYR A 67 6.70 -6.55 -10.08
N ALA A 68 7.66 -7.45 -10.32
CA ALA A 68 7.74 -8.75 -9.65
C ALA A 68 8.26 -8.64 -8.21
N MET A 69 7.54 -7.89 -7.37
CA MET A 69 7.82 -7.69 -5.94
C MET A 69 7.55 -8.97 -5.14
N ASP A 70 8.28 -9.16 -4.05
CA ASP A 70 8.17 -10.33 -3.16
C ASP A 70 7.22 -10.10 -1.98
N ALA A 71 6.70 -8.88 -1.80
CA ALA A 71 5.73 -8.55 -0.76
C ALA A 71 4.76 -7.44 -1.20
N ALA A 72 3.54 -7.50 -0.64
CA ALA A 72 2.57 -6.42 -0.65
C ALA A 72 2.51 -5.77 0.73
N ILE A 73 2.26 -4.45 0.76
CA ILE A 73 1.96 -3.72 1.98
C ILE A 73 0.55 -3.15 1.89
N LEU A 74 -0.26 -3.36 2.93
CA LEU A 74 -1.62 -2.87 3.01
C LEU A 74 -1.66 -1.36 2.77
N PHE A 75 -2.48 -0.92 1.83
CA PHE A 75 -2.78 0.50 1.67
C PHE A 75 -3.68 0.98 2.82
N SER A 76 -3.11 1.79 3.71
CA SER A 76 -3.78 2.42 4.85
C SER A 76 -2.99 3.68 5.26
N ASP A 77 -3.46 4.38 6.29
CA ASP A 77 -2.78 5.52 6.89
C ASP A 77 -2.45 5.27 8.37
N ILE A 78 -1.28 5.73 8.82
CA ILE A 78 -0.85 5.56 10.22
C ILE A 78 -1.75 6.32 11.21
N LEU A 79 -2.46 7.35 10.76
CA LEU A 79 -3.37 8.16 11.56
C LEU A 79 -4.76 7.54 11.70
N THR A 80 -4.99 6.34 11.14
CA THR A 80 -6.26 5.61 11.30
C THR A 80 -6.60 5.34 12.77
N VAL A 81 -5.58 5.09 13.61
CA VAL A 81 -5.80 4.90 15.06
C VAL A 81 -6.25 6.20 15.74
N PRO A 82 -5.53 7.34 15.60
CA PRO A 82 -6.02 8.66 16.03
C PRO A 82 -7.42 9.04 15.53
N ASP A 83 -7.75 8.71 14.28
CA ASP A 83 -9.08 8.96 13.70
C ASP A 83 -10.16 8.17 14.45
N ALA A 84 -9.92 6.89 14.69
CA ALA A 84 -10.82 6.02 15.46
C ALA A 84 -10.99 6.48 16.92
N LEU A 85 -10.02 7.21 17.48
CA LEU A 85 -10.09 7.82 18.81
C LEU A 85 -10.86 9.16 18.84
N GLY A 86 -11.37 9.64 17.70
CA GLY A 86 -12.19 10.84 17.62
C GLY A 86 -11.41 12.16 17.71
N LEU A 87 -10.12 12.16 17.36
CA LEU A 87 -9.25 13.35 17.46
C LEU A 87 -9.44 14.38 16.33
N GLY A 88 -10.49 14.24 15.51
CA GLY A 88 -10.85 15.22 14.48
C GLY A 88 -9.88 15.26 13.28
N LEU A 89 -9.49 14.10 12.76
CA LEU A 89 -8.55 14.01 11.64
C LEU A 89 -9.18 14.52 10.33
N TYR A 90 -8.45 15.37 9.61
CA TYR A 90 -8.79 15.73 8.23
C TYR A 90 -7.52 15.93 7.39
N PHE A 91 -7.60 15.53 6.12
CA PHE A 91 -6.49 15.67 5.18
C PHE A 91 -6.70 16.89 4.29
N ARG A 92 -5.86 17.92 4.47
CA ARG A 92 -5.84 19.08 3.56
C ARG A 92 -4.90 18.82 2.40
N ARG A 93 -5.40 18.99 1.17
CA ARG A 93 -4.54 19.00 -0.03
C ARG A 93 -3.72 20.28 -0.03
N VAL A 94 -2.47 20.20 0.42
CA VAL A 94 -1.50 21.27 0.25
C VAL A 94 -0.86 21.09 -1.13
N ARG A 95 -0.82 22.14 -1.95
CA ARG A 95 0.02 22.12 -3.16
C ARG A 95 1.45 21.91 -2.67
N ALA A 96 2.12 20.87 -3.19
CA ALA A 96 3.57 20.82 -3.07
C ALA A 96 4.10 22.07 -3.78
N GLN A 97 4.82 22.93 -3.06
CA GLN A 97 5.66 23.94 -3.68
C GLN A 97 6.74 23.19 -4.47
N VAL A 98 6.53 23.09 -5.78
CA VAL A 98 7.58 23.01 -6.79
C VAL A 98 7.12 23.88 -7.94
#